data_AF-A0A076LCH6-F1
#
_entry.id   AF-A0A076LCH6-F1
#
_cell.length_a   1.000
_cell.length_b   1.000
_cell.length_c   1.000
_cell.angle_alpha   90.00
_cell.angle_beta   90.00
_cell.angle_gamma   90.00
#
_symmetry.space_group_name_H-M   'P 1'
#
loop_
_entity.id
_entity.type
_entity.pdbx_description
1 polymer ?
#
loop_
_entity_poly.entity_id
_entity_poly.type
_entity_poly.pdbx_seq_one_letter_code
_entity_poly.pdbx_strand_id
1 'polypeptide(L)'
;MKNKTKITSLKKAQISLEFSFLFFAILLASLVTVSHFLSQNFSKDDRVINDVENAAKTAVILANSGYNGISPNTTLIYGGISWSEDKKNIYIYISPRNTSYVTPEIKDFIISYIYNTTKINQSEYNITINPSTT
;
A
#
# COMPACT_ATOMS: atom_id res chain seq x y z
N MET A 1 44.10 37.14 15.08
CA MET A 1 43.01 36.25 15.54
C MET A 1 42.06 35.73 14.45
N LYS A 2 41.81 36.43 13.32
CA LYS A 2 40.91 35.96 12.23
C LYS A 2 41.33 34.65 11.52
N ASN A 3 42.65 34.44 11.37
CA ASN A 3 43.36 33.15 11.24
C ASN A 3 42.60 31.85 11.59
N LYS A 4 42.48 31.67 12.92
CA LYS A 4 42.13 30.40 13.55
C LYS A 4 40.66 30.04 13.35
N THR A 5 39.78 31.03 13.33
CA THR A 5 38.33 30.85 13.25
C THR A 5 37.88 30.33 11.88
N LYS A 6 38.56 30.74 10.80
CA LYS A 6 38.27 30.30 9.43
C LYS A 6 38.73 28.85 9.17
N ILE A 7 39.84 28.45 9.79
CA ILE A 7 40.39 27.08 9.69
C ILE A 7 39.53 26.09 10.50
N THR A 8 39.06 26.49 11.68
CA THR A 8 38.18 25.64 12.50
C THR A 8 36.79 25.47 11.88
N SER A 9 36.24 26.49 11.19
CA SER A 9 34.97 26.33 10.47
C SER A 9 35.09 25.41 9.26
N LEU A 10 36.19 25.48 8.51
CA LEU A 10 36.50 24.57 7.40
C LEU A 10 36.62 23.10 7.85
N LYS A 11 37.33 22.84 8.96
CA LYS A 11 37.43 21.48 9.53
C LYS A 11 36.08 20.94 9.99
N LYS A 12 35.24 21.78 10.60
CA LYS A 12 33.88 21.37 11.02
C LYS A 12 33.01 21.01 9.82
N ALA A 13 33.06 21.80 8.75
CA ALA A 13 32.33 21.54 7.50
C ALA A 13 32.77 20.22 6.83
N GLN A 14 34.07 19.95 6.83
CA GLN A 14 34.60 18.69 6.30
C GLN A 14 34.12 17.47 7.11
N ILE A 15 34.20 17.54 8.44
CA ILE A 15 33.73 16.45 9.32
C ILE A 15 32.22 16.21 9.14
N SER A 16 31.41 17.27 9.03
CA SER A 16 29.97 17.11 8.78
C SER A 16 29.69 16.45 7.44
N LEU A 17 30.47 16.77 6.40
CA LEU A 17 30.34 16.18 5.08
C LEU A 17 30.69 14.69 5.10
N GLU A 18 31.82 14.32 5.71
CA GLU A 18 32.26 12.93 5.87
C GLU A 18 31.21 12.11 6.65
N PHE A 19 30.64 12.66 7.72
CA PHE A 19 29.56 12.02 8.47
C PHE A 19 28.29 11.83 7.63
N SER A 20 27.89 12.83 6.84
CA SER A 20 26.74 12.71 5.94
C SER A 20 26.95 11.62 4.88
N PHE A 21 28.15 11.51 4.31
CA PHE A 21 28.47 10.42 3.38
C PHE A 21 28.45 9.04 4.05
N LEU A 22 29.01 8.93 5.25
CA LEU A 22 28.98 7.68 6.02
C LEU A 22 27.52 7.28 6.34
N PHE A 23 26.71 8.23 6.80
CA PHE A 23 25.30 8.00 7.10
C PHE A 23 24.54 7.59 5.84
N PHE A 24 24.77 8.28 4.72
CA PHE A 24 24.16 7.93 3.44
C PHE A 24 24.55 6.52 2.98
N ALA A 25 25.82 6.14 3.12
CA ALA A 25 26.29 4.79 2.78
C ALA A 25 25.60 3.71 3.63
N ILE A 26 25.47 3.94 4.95
CA ILE A 26 24.76 3.03 5.85
C ILE A 26 23.27 2.92 5.47
N LEU A 27 22.64 4.05 5.17
CA LEU A 27 21.24 4.10 4.78
C LEU A 27 21.01 3.34 3.46
N LEU A 28 21.86 3.55 2.46
CA LEU A 28 21.82 2.84 1.19
C LEU A 28 22.03 1.33 1.39
N ALA A 29 23.04 0.92 2.15
CA ALA A 29 23.30 -0.49 2.46
C ALA A 29 22.12 -1.15 3.18
N SER A 30 21.49 -0.42 4.10
CA SER A 30 20.29 -0.88 4.83
C SER A 30 19.12 -1.08 3.88
N LEU A 31 18.85 -0.10 3.00
CA LEU A 31 17.80 -0.18 1.98
C LEU A 31 18.00 -1.36 1.02
N VAL A 32 19.22 -1.55 0.53
CA VAL A 32 19.56 -2.68 -0.35
C VAL A 32 19.34 -4.01 0.37
N THR A 33 19.79 -4.12 1.62
CA THR A 33 19.65 -5.35 2.42
C THR A 33 18.19 -5.69 2.68
N VAL A 34 17.39 -4.71 3.10
CA VAL A 34 15.95 -4.90 3.33
C VAL A 34 15.23 -5.24 2.02
N SER A 35 15.53 -4.52 0.94
CA SER A 35 14.94 -4.80 -0.38
C SER A 35 15.27 -6.22 -0.85
N HIS A 36 16.52 -6.66 -0.66
CA HIS A 36 16.95 -8.00 -1.00
C HIS A 36 16.24 -9.06 -0.17
N PHE A 37 16.16 -8.88 1.15
CA PHE A 37 15.41 -9.76 2.05
C PHE A 37 13.94 -9.87 1.62
N LEU A 38 13.28 -8.75 1.34
CA LEU A 38 11.90 -8.72 0.86
C LEU A 38 11.75 -9.38 -0.52
N SER A 39 12.77 -9.35 -1.37
CA SER A 39 12.74 -10.01 -2.69
C SER A 39 12.92 -11.53 -2.62
N GLN A 40 13.67 -12.03 -1.63
CA GLN A 40 13.86 -13.47 -1.48
C GLN A 40 12.69 -14.14 -0.73
N ASN A 41 12.08 -13.43 0.22
CA ASN A 41 11.10 -14.04 1.14
C ASN A 41 9.64 -13.82 0.71
N PHE A 42 9.37 -12.82 -0.14
CA PHE A 42 8.02 -12.57 -0.65
C PHE A 42 7.97 -12.79 -2.14
N SER A 43 7.09 -13.69 -2.57
CA SER A 43 6.82 -13.91 -3.98
C SER A 43 6.18 -12.66 -4.61
N LYS A 44 6.19 -12.60 -5.94
CA LYS A 44 5.45 -11.58 -6.69
C LYS A 44 3.97 -11.54 -6.26
N ASP A 45 3.38 -12.71 -6.05
CA ASP A 45 1.98 -12.84 -5.66
C ASP A 45 1.71 -12.29 -4.25
N ASP A 46 2.65 -12.47 -3.30
CA ASP A 46 2.52 -11.88 -1.96
C ASP A 46 2.48 -10.35 -2.00
N ARG A 47 3.29 -9.75 -2.88
CA ARG A 47 3.30 -8.30 -3.08
C ARG A 47 1.99 -7.83 -3.69
N VAL A 48 1.49 -8.55 -4.70
CA VAL A 48 0.19 -8.26 -5.33
C VAL A 48 -0.94 -8.31 -4.30
N ILE A 49 -0.99 -9.35 -3.46
CA ILE A 49 -1.98 -9.48 -2.38
C ILE A 49 -1.93 -8.27 -1.45
N ASN A 50 -0.75 -7.87 -1.00
CA ASN A 50 -0.57 -6.71 -0.12
C ASN A 50 -1.01 -5.40 -0.78
N ASP A 51 -0.68 -5.20 -2.05
CA ASP A 51 -1.07 -4.01 -2.82
C ASP A 51 -2.59 -3.96 -3.02
N VAL A 52 -3.22 -5.11 -3.32
CA VAL A 52 -4.68 -5.26 -3.42
C VAL A 52 -5.36 -4.96 -2.10
N GLU A 53 -4.86 -5.49 -0.97
CA GLU A 53 -5.40 -5.21 0.35
C GLU A 53 -5.37 -3.71 0.67
N ASN A 54 -4.23 -3.06 0.44
CA ASN A 54 -4.09 -1.63 0.71
C ASN A 54 -5.04 -0.81 -0.16
N ALA A 55 -5.12 -1.12 -1.46
CA ALA A 55 -6.03 -0.45 -2.38
C ALA A 55 -7.51 -0.70 -2.01
N ALA A 56 -7.87 -1.91 -1.55
CA ALA A 56 -9.21 -2.26 -1.12
C ALA A 56 -9.64 -1.45 0.11
N LYS A 57 -8.78 -1.33 1.13
CA LYS A 57 -9.03 -0.48 2.31
C LYS A 57 -9.30 0.97 1.89
N THR A 58 -8.46 1.50 1.00
CA THR A 58 -8.65 2.87 0.48
C THR A 58 -9.95 3.00 -0.31
N ALA A 59 -10.26 2.05 -1.18
CA ALA A 59 -11.51 2.06 -1.94
C ALA A 59 -12.75 2.08 -1.02
N VAL A 60 -12.77 1.26 0.02
CA VAL A 60 -13.87 1.24 1.01
C VAL A 60 -14.01 2.59 1.71
N ILE A 61 -12.91 3.21 2.13
CA ILE A 61 -12.91 4.54 2.74
C ILE A 61 -13.45 5.59 1.75
N LEU A 62 -13.03 5.54 0.48
CA LEU A 62 -13.49 6.46 -0.55
C LEU A 62 -14.98 6.30 -0.85
N ALA A 63 -15.47 5.05 -0.94
CA ALA A 63 -16.89 4.77 -1.09
C ALA A 63 -17.69 5.34 0.08
N ASN A 64 -17.23 5.14 1.32
CA ASN A 64 -17.88 5.73 2.49
C ASN A 64 -17.90 7.26 2.48
N SER A 65 -16.94 7.90 1.80
CA SER A 65 -16.84 9.37 1.72
C SER A 65 -17.68 10.01 0.60
N GLY A 66 -18.42 9.25 -0.21
CA GLY A 66 -19.17 9.83 -1.33
C GLY A 66 -18.32 10.06 -2.60
N TYR A 67 -17.12 9.49 -2.67
CA TYR A 67 -16.18 9.78 -3.76
C TYR A 67 -16.75 9.33 -5.11
N ASN A 68 -16.64 10.18 -6.14
CA ASN A 68 -17.22 9.96 -7.47
C ASN A 68 -18.73 9.61 -7.46
N GLY A 69 -19.48 10.11 -6.48
CA GLY A 69 -20.92 9.87 -6.37
C GLY A 69 -21.30 8.52 -5.77
N ILE A 70 -20.31 7.68 -5.42
CA ILE A 70 -20.54 6.42 -4.72
C ILE A 70 -20.87 6.72 -3.27
N SER A 71 -22.12 6.51 -2.87
CA SER A 71 -22.59 6.73 -1.50
C SER A 71 -23.37 5.51 -1.01
N PRO A 72 -22.72 4.60 -0.28
CA PRO A 72 -23.39 3.47 0.34
C PRO A 72 -24.45 3.93 1.34
N ASN A 73 -25.59 3.25 1.38
CA ASN A 73 -26.66 3.53 2.35
C ASN A 73 -26.28 3.19 3.81
N THR A 74 -25.09 2.65 4.04
CA THR A 74 -24.53 2.35 5.36
C THR A 74 -23.01 2.41 5.29
N THR A 75 -22.35 2.66 6.42
CA THR A 75 -20.89 2.56 6.50
C THR A 75 -20.45 1.13 6.16
N LEU A 76 -19.60 1.01 5.15
CA LEU A 76 -18.94 -0.23 4.77
C LEU A 76 -17.71 -0.42 5.66
N ILE A 77 -17.59 -1.59 6.30
CA ILE A 77 -16.42 -1.95 7.10
C ILE A 77 -15.56 -2.91 6.28
N TYR A 78 -14.28 -2.61 6.10
CA TYR A 78 -13.35 -3.57 5.51
C TYR A 78 -13.09 -4.72 6.51
N GLY A 79 -13.42 -5.95 6.10
CA GLY A 79 -13.36 -7.15 6.95
C GLY A 79 -12.10 -8.00 6.76
N GLY A 80 -11.27 -7.69 5.76
CA GLY A 80 -10.05 -8.44 5.44
C GLY A 80 -10.04 -8.96 4.00
N ILE A 81 -8.99 -9.70 3.66
CA ILE A 81 -8.89 -10.45 2.41
C ILE A 81 -8.53 -11.92 2.65
N SER A 82 -8.91 -12.78 1.73
CA SER A 82 -8.38 -14.13 1.58
C SER A 82 -8.09 -14.41 0.10
N TRP A 83 -7.41 -15.51 -0.19
CA TRP A 83 -7.03 -15.87 -1.55
C TRP A 83 -6.98 -17.39 -1.75
N SER A 84 -7.09 -17.84 -3.00
CA SER A 84 -6.88 -19.24 -3.39
C SER A 84 -5.42 -19.67 -3.23
N GLU A 85 -5.14 -20.98 -3.22
CA GLU A 85 -3.77 -21.50 -3.03
C GLU A 85 -2.76 -20.94 -4.05
N ASP A 86 -3.20 -20.73 -5.30
CA ASP A 86 -2.41 -20.12 -6.38
C ASP A 86 -2.32 -18.58 -6.32
N LYS A 87 -2.99 -17.97 -5.33
CA LYS A 87 -3.05 -16.52 -5.08
C LYS A 87 -3.67 -15.71 -6.22
N LYS A 88 -4.37 -16.35 -7.16
CA LYS A 88 -4.96 -15.69 -8.33
C LYS A 88 -6.41 -15.27 -8.10
N ASN A 89 -7.16 -15.99 -7.27
CA ASN A 89 -8.48 -15.53 -6.84
C ASN A 89 -8.36 -14.85 -5.49
N ILE A 90 -8.71 -13.57 -5.43
CA ILE A 90 -8.62 -12.73 -4.23
C ILE A 90 -10.04 -12.35 -3.80
N TYR A 91 -10.38 -12.67 -2.57
CA TYR A 91 -11.68 -12.40 -1.98
C TYR A 91 -11.54 -11.28 -0.96
N ILE A 92 -12.24 -10.18 -1.18
CA ILE A 92 -12.28 -9.03 -0.26
C ILE A 92 -13.58 -9.09 0.52
N TYR A 93 -13.48 -9.10 1.84
CA TYR A 93 -14.64 -9.13 2.72
C TYR A 93 -15.01 -7.72 3.14
N ILE A 94 -16.29 -7.39 2.98
CA ILE A 94 -16.84 -6.09 3.38
C ILE A 94 -18.06 -6.35 4.24
N SER A 95 -18.14 -5.69 5.39
CA SER A 95 -19.25 -5.85 6.31
C SER A 95 -20.11 -4.59 6.40
N PRO A 96 -21.25 -4.56 5.67
CA PRO A 96 -22.29 -3.56 5.87
C PRO A 96 -23.27 -4.01 6.96
N ARG A 97 -24.11 -3.08 7.43
CA ARG A 97 -25.30 -3.41 8.25
C ARG A 97 -26.29 -4.35 7.56
N ASN A 98 -26.36 -4.31 6.22
CA ASN A 98 -27.14 -5.22 5.39
C ASN A 98 -26.40 -5.45 4.08
N THR A 99 -26.23 -6.70 3.66
CA THR A 99 -25.51 -7.10 2.43
C THR A 99 -26.11 -6.47 1.17
N SER A 100 -27.41 -6.17 1.18
CA SER A 100 -28.11 -5.49 0.06
C SER A 100 -27.61 -4.06 -0.19
N TYR A 101 -26.92 -3.45 0.78
CA TYR A 101 -26.31 -2.12 0.62
C TYR A 101 -24.97 -2.14 -0.11
N VAL A 102 -24.41 -3.32 -0.39
CA VAL A 102 -23.26 -3.48 -1.28
C VAL A 102 -23.80 -3.78 -2.68
N THR A 103 -24.22 -2.70 -3.35
CA THR A 103 -24.77 -2.74 -4.71
C THR A 103 -23.70 -3.15 -5.73
N PRO A 104 -24.08 -3.59 -6.94
CA PRO A 104 -23.13 -3.85 -8.02
C PRO A 104 -22.22 -2.64 -8.31
N GLU A 105 -22.78 -1.43 -8.31
CA GLU A 105 -22.03 -0.19 -8.53
C GLU A 105 -20.91 0.01 -7.49
N ILE A 106 -21.18 -0.27 -6.20
CA ILE A 106 -20.17 -0.20 -5.15
C ILE A 106 -19.10 -1.26 -5.36
N LYS A 107 -19.48 -2.48 -5.74
CA LYS A 107 -18.51 -3.55 -6.04
C LYS A 107 -17.61 -3.17 -7.20
N ASP A 108 -18.21 -2.68 -8.29
CA ASP A 108 -17.52 -2.28 -9.50
C ASP A 108 -16.58 -1.10 -9.24
N PHE A 109 -17.01 -0.13 -8.43
CA PHE A 109 -16.15 0.96 -7.98
C PHE A 109 -14.93 0.44 -7.24
N ILE A 110 -15.12 -0.44 -6.24
CA ILE A 110 -14.01 -0.97 -5.44
C ILE A 110 -13.04 -1.78 -6.32
N ILE A 111 -13.56 -2.69 -7.15
CA ILE A 111 -12.75 -3.51 -8.05
C ILE A 111 -11.99 -2.64 -9.05
N SER A 112 -12.67 -1.66 -9.67
CA SER A 112 -12.05 -0.75 -10.63
C SER A 112 -10.98 0.12 -9.97
N TYR A 113 -11.22 0.62 -8.76
CA TYR A 113 -10.23 1.38 -8.01
C TYR A 113 -8.97 0.55 -7.75
N ILE A 114 -9.13 -0.71 -7.34
CA ILE A 114 -8.01 -1.60 -7.08
C ILE A 114 -7.19 -1.81 -8.36
N TYR A 115 -7.79 -2.25 -9.46
CA TYR A 115 -7.04 -2.47 -10.70
C TYR A 115 -6.39 -1.19 -11.23
N ASN A 116 -7.08 -0.05 -11.13
CA ASN A 116 -6.54 1.23 -11.58
C ASN A 116 -5.34 1.68 -10.73
N THR A 117 -5.34 1.40 -9.43
CA THR A 117 -4.29 1.82 -8.51
C THR A 117 -3.09 0.88 -8.56
N THR A 118 -3.33 -0.43 -8.55
CA THR A 118 -2.26 -1.44 -8.46
C THR A 118 -1.68 -1.81 -9.82
N LYS A 119 -2.39 -1.53 -10.92
CA LYS A 119 -2.00 -1.89 -12.31
C LYS A 119 -1.77 -3.39 -12.51
N ILE A 120 -2.35 -4.25 -11.67
CA ILE A 120 -2.25 -5.70 -11.80
C ILE A 120 -3.08 -6.20 -12.98
N ASN A 121 -2.69 -7.33 -13.55
CA ASN A 121 -3.36 -7.90 -14.70
C ASN A 121 -4.70 -8.55 -14.32
N GLN A 122 -5.80 -8.01 -14.83
CA GLN A 122 -7.16 -8.51 -14.62
C GLN A 122 -7.39 -9.93 -15.15
N SER A 123 -6.60 -10.37 -16.14
CA SER A 123 -6.69 -11.75 -16.66
C SER A 123 -5.93 -12.76 -15.80
N GLU A 124 -5.06 -12.29 -14.91
CA GLU A 124 -4.21 -13.14 -14.06
C GLU A 124 -4.77 -13.18 -12.62
N TYR A 125 -5.24 -12.05 -12.09
CA TYR A 125 -5.80 -11.95 -10.74
C TYR A 125 -7.27 -11.58 -10.84
N ASN A 126 -8.12 -12.39 -10.23
CA ASN A 126 -9.56 -12.19 -10.18
C ASN A 126 -9.97 -11.71 -8.78
N ILE A 127 -10.50 -10.48 -8.70
CA ILE A 127 -10.94 -9.87 -7.45
C ILE A 127 -12.46 -10.02 -7.31
N THR A 128 -12.88 -10.58 -6.17
CA THR A 128 -14.30 -10.72 -5.82
C THR A 128 -14.60 -10.01 -4.50
N ILE A 129 -15.69 -9.25 -4.48
CA ILE A 129 -16.20 -8.61 -3.25
C ILE A 129 -17.26 -9.50 -2.61
N ASN A 130 -16.97 -9.97 -1.39
CA ASN A 130 -17.83 -10.83 -0.58
C ASN A 130 -18.43 -10.03 0.58
N PRO A 131 -19.67 -9.54 0.45
CA PRO A 131 -20.35 -8.87 1.55
C PRO A 131 -20.82 -9.87 2.61
N SER A 132 -20.51 -9.62 3.88
CA SER A 132 -20.97 -10.41 5.03
C SER A 132 -21.56 -9.49 6.08
N THR A 133 -22.74 -9.78 6.65
CA THR A 133 -23.31 -8.93 7.70
C THR A 133 -22.47 -9.01 8.99
N THR A 134 -22.24 -7.85 9.61
CA THR A 134 -21.80 -7.78 11.02
C THR A 134 -22.98 -7.85 11.98
#